data_AF-A0A5R8Y6D1-F1
#
_entry.id   AF-A0A5R8Y6D1-F1
#
_cell.length_a   1.000
_cell.length_b   1.000
_cell.length_c   1.000
_cell.angle_alpha   90.00
_cell.angle_beta   90.00
_cell.angle_gamma   90.00
#
_symmetry.space_group_name_H-M   'P 1'
#
loop_
_entity.id
_entity.type
_entity.pdbx_description
1 polymer ?
#
loop_
_entity_poly.entity_id
_entity_poly.type
_entity_poly.pdbx_seq_one_letter_code
_entity_poly.pdbx_strand_id
1 'polypeptide(L)'
;MTSENIPSTTHASNWQGTVSCGDIVAFEMPSEHLYNPLQPPQKELPWLIVDEAIYIGTRYLTLARGHAVGTTFNHGAEFRVEHSAAFGAAGLSQPTVYNLRGLVIVSVNHEGFAPNKDGTPVLGRLVGDELVQLERLRARIHAINVERAEGRADLLKLQALLAKRSGRQMSGMIIPAPIAIPTPDPQQ
;
A
#
# COMPACT_ATOMS: atom_id res chain seq x y z
N MET A 1 27.74 47.27 6.02
CA MET A 1 27.21 46.25 6.93
C MET A 1 26.15 45.48 6.18
N THR A 2 26.56 44.44 5.45
CA THR A 2 25.66 43.56 4.69
C THR A 2 25.38 42.35 5.56
N SER A 3 24.17 42.28 6.13
CA SER A 3 23.70 41.10 6.84
C SER A 3 23.41 40.00 5.83
N GLU A 4 24.22 38.95 5.84
CA GLU A 4 23.94 37.71 5.13
C GLU A 4 22.67 37.08 5.71
N ASN A 5 21.67 36.90 4.84
CA ASN A 5 20.46 36.16 5.12
C ASN A 5 20.79 34.66 5.04
N ILE A 6 21.07 34.04 6.18
CA ILE A 6 21.27 32.58 6.27
C ILE A 6 19.90 31.92 6.04
N PRO A 7 19.72 31.08 5.01
CA PRO A 7 18.46 30.38 4.82
C PRO A 7 18.25 29.44 6.00
N SER A 8 17.20 29.69 6.78
CA SER A 8 16.70 28.81 7.82
C SER A 8 16.54 27.42 7.23
N THR A 9 17.46 26.52 7.60
CA THR A 9 17.37 25.12 7.23
C THR A 9 16.23 24.55 8.05
N THR A 10 15.02 24.58 7.50
CA THR A 10 13.88 23.79 7.97
C THR A 10 14.42 22.37 8.15
N HIS A 11 14.48 21.88 9.39
CA HIS A 11 14.80 20.50 9.67
C HIS A 11 13.81 19.65 8.87
N ALA A 12 14.25 19.11 7.73
CA ALA A 12 13.46 18.16 6.98
C ALA A 12 13.26 16.98 7.91
N SER A 13 12.05 16.83 8.46
CA SER A 13 11.68 15.69 9.28
C SER A 13 12.07 14.41 8.53
N ASN A 14 12.93 13.59 9.12
CA ASN A 14 13.42 12.33 8.52
C ASN A 14 12.37 11.22 8.66
N TRP A 15 11.12 11.54 8.31
CA TRP A 15 9.98 10.67 8.48
C TRP A 15 10.12 9.38 7.67
N GLN A 16 10.84 9.43 6.55
CA GLN A 16 11.10 8.29 5.68
C GLN A 16 11.82 7.14 6.40
N GLY A 17 12.61 7.46 7.44
CA GLY A 17 13.27 6.48 8.29
C GLY A 17 12.44 5.99 9.48
N THR A 18 11.36 6.69 9.84
CA THR A 18 10.60 6.42 11.06
C THR A 18 9.20 5.87 10.83
N VAL A 19 8.61 6.11 9.65
CA VAL A 19 7.32 5.51 9.27
C VAL A 19 7.38 3.99 9.30
N SER A 20 6.28 3.34 9.62
CA SER A 20 6.19 1.90 9.86
C SER A 20 4.77 1.38 9.66
N CYS A 21 4.63 0.05 9.64
CA CYS A 21 3.33 -0.61 9.67
C CYS A 21 2.43 -0.06 10.79
N GLY A 22 1.18 0.26 10.46
CA GLY A 22 0.19 0.83 11.37
C GLY A 22 0.19 2.36 11.44
N ASP A 23 1.16 3.04 10.85
CA ASP A 23 1.09 4.49 10.69
C ASP A 23 0.08 4.86 9.58
N ILE A 24 -0.64 5.95 9.80
CA ILE A 24 -1.57 6.53 8.83
C ILE A 24 -0.90 7.76 8.25
N VAL A 25 -0.87 7.84 6.92
CA VAL A 25 -0.19 8.89 6.17
C VAL A 25 -1.14 9.61 5.23
N ALA A 26 -0.93 10.92 5.06
CA ALA A 26 -1.51 11.69 3.98
C ALA A 26 -0.79 11.36 2.68
N PHE A 27 -1.54 10.83 1.71
CA PHE A 27 -0.99 10.48 0.41
C PHE A 27 -1.97 10.85 -0.72
N GLU A 28 -1.46 11.57 -1.69
CA GLU A 28 -2.15 11.97 -2.92
C GLU A 28 -1.71 11.03 -4.05
N MET A 29 -2.66 10.26 -4.57
CA MET A 29 -2.40 9.44 -5.76
C MET A 29 -2.52 10.33 -7.00
N PRO A 30 -1.50 10.43 -7.87
CA PRO A 30 -1.53 11.32 -9.04
C PRO A 30 -2.67 11.05 -10.04
N SER A 31 -3.36 9.91 -9.95
CA SER A 31 -4.14 9.34 -11.04
C SER A 31 -5.67 9.38 -10.91
N GLU A 32 -6.27 10.04 -9.91
CA GLU A 32 -7.75 10.23 -9.96
C GLU A 32 -8.17 11.35 -10.93
N HIS A 33 -7.25 12.24 -11.31
CA HIS A 33 -7.52 13.34 -12.25
C HIS A 33 -7.38 13.00 -13.72
N LEU A 34 -6.57 12.01 -14.06
CA LEU A 34 -6.34 11.65 -15.46
C LEU A 34 -7.56 10.96 -16.09
N TYR A 35 -8.45 10.39 -15.27
CA TYR A 35 -9.64 9.66 -15.75
C TYR A 35 -10.94 10.45 -15.70
N ASN A 36 -11.01 11.55 -14.95
CA ASN A 36 -12.19 12.41 -14.91
C ASN A 36 -11.83 13.88 -14.62
N PRO A 37 -11.59 14.71 -15.66
CA PRO A 37 -11.21 16.12 -15.50
C PRO A 37 -12.31 17.01 -14.88
N LEU A 38 -13.52 16.46 -14.65
CA LEU A 38 -14.62 17.16 -13.99
C LEU A 38 -14.68 16.91 -12.48
N GLN A 39 -13.89 15.98 -11.94
CA GLN A 39 -13.80 15.78 -10.49
C GLN A 39 -12.74 16.72 -9.89
N PRO A 40 -13.11 17.54 -8.87
CA PRO A 40 -12.15 18.39 -8.18
C PRO A 40 -11.06 17.54 -7.51
N PRO A 41 -9.85 18.09 -7.28
CA PRO A 41 -8.79 17.41 -6.54
C PRO A 41 -9.32 16.75 -5.30
N GLN A 42 -9.22 15.41 -5.29
CA GLN A 42 -9.50 14.69 -4.07
C GLN A 42 -8.35 15.00 -3.13
N LYS A 43 -8.64 15.97 -2.27
CA LYS A 43 -7.90 16.38 -1.09
C LYS A 43 -7.18 15.17 -0.47
N GLU A 44 -5.92 15.37 -0.12
CA GLU A 44 -5.05 14.43 0.61
C GLU A 44 -5.86 13.43 1.46
N LEU A 45 -5.78 12.15 1.09
CA LEU A 45 -6.55 11.10 1.75
C LEU A 45 -5.72 10.41 2.83
N PRO A 46 -6.36 9.85 3.88
CA PRO A 46 -5.67 9.00 4.83
C PRO A 46 -5.41 7.62 4.21
N TRP A 47 -4.15 7.21 4.20
CA TRP A 47 -3.70 5.88 3.78
C TRP A 47 -3.05 5.16 4.96
N LEU A 48 -3.38 3.88 5.12
CA LEU A 48 -2.77 3.02 6.14
C LEU A 48 -1.54 2.33 5.56
N ILE A 49 -0.40 2.40 6.26
CA ILE A 49 0.76 1.56 5.96
C ILE A 49 0.48 0.15 6.48
N VAL A 50 0.28 -0.80 5.57
CA VAL A 50 -0.01 -2.21 5.88
C VAL A 50 1.27 -3.04 6.00
N ASP A 51 2.29 -2.69 5.22
CA ASP A 51 3.56 -3.39 5.19
C ASP A 51 4.68 -2.51 4.66
N GLU A 52 5.91 -2.94 4.88
CA GLU A 52 7.14 -2.30 4.43
C GLU A 52 8.14 -3.33 3.95
N ALA A 53 8.85 -3.00 2.88
CA ALA A 53 9.88 -3.87 2.30
C ALA A 53 11.07 -3.05 1.82
N ILE A 54 12.26 -3.66 1.85
CA ILE A 54 13.46 -3.09 1.23
C ILE A 54 13.77 -3.91 -0.02
N TYR A 55 13.87 -3.23 -1.15
CA TYR A 55 14.24 -3.83 -2.42
C TYR A 55 15.38 -3.02 -3.06
N ILE A 56 16.52 -3.67 -3.29
CA ILE A 56 17.74 -3.06 -3.86
C ILE A 56 18.08 -1.72 -3.17
N GLY A 57 18.12 -1.74 -1.83
CA GLY A 57 18.44 -0.55 -1.02
C GLY A 57 17.38 0.54 -0.98
N THR A 58 16.25 0.37 -1.68
CA THR A 58 15.12 1.31 -1.65
C THR A 58 14.02 0.77 -0.75
N ARG A 59 13.50 1.61 0.16
CA ARG A 59 12.38 1.28 1.04
C ARG A 59 11.06 1.55 0.34
N TYR A 60 10.18 0.56 0.36
CA TYR A 60 8.84 0.60 -0.20
C TYR A 60 7.80 0.39 0.91
N LEU A 61 6.67 1.09 0.77
CA LEU A 61 5.53 0.99 1.66
C LEU A 61 4.35 0.43 0.89
N THR A 62 3.65 -0.53 1.49
CA THR A 62 2.37 -1.05 1.00
C THR A 62 1.25 -0.29 1.69
N LEU A 63 0.48 0.47 0.92
CA LEU A 63 -0.55 1.37 1.41
C LEU A 63 -1.95 0.84 1.08
N ALA A 64 -2.87 0.98 2.04
CA ALA A 64 -4.31 0.79 1.83
C ALA A 64 -5.03 2.13 1.92
N ARG A 65 -5.92 2.41 0.97
CA ARG A 65 -6.71 3.65 0.96
C ARG A 65 -7.82 3.59 2.01
N GLY A 66 -7.97 4.67 2.78
CA GLY A 66 -9.06 4.87 3.71
C GLY A 66 -10.31 5.48 3.03
N HIS A 67 -11.48 5.00 3.44
CA HIS A 67 -12.79 5.50 3.04
C HIS A 67 -13.65 5.74 4.28
N ALA A 68 -14.52 6.74 4.26
CA ALA A 68 -15.46 6.98 5.35
C ALA A 68 -16.42 5.79 5.52
N VAL A 69 -16.73 5.40 6.75
CA VAL A 69 -17.76 4.37 7.01
C VAL A 69 -19.11 4.84 6.42
N GLY A 70 -19.79 3.95 5.71
CA GLY A 70 -21.08 4.24 5.06
C GLY A 70 -20.99 4.46 3.54
N THR A 71 -19.79 4.59 2.97
CA THR A 71 -19.62 4.47 1.51
C THR A 71 -19.74 3.00 1.12
N THR A 72 -20.75 2.65 0.31
CA THR A 72 -20.93 1.28 -0.19
C THR A 72 -19.71 0.85 -1.01
N PHE A 73 -18.92 -0.08 -0.49
CA PHE A 73 -17.89 -0.79 -1.25
C PHE A 73 -18.30 -2.24 -1.38
N ASN A 74 -18.28 -2.72 -2.62
CA ASN A 74 -18.60 -4.09 -2.96
C ASN A 74 -17.29 -4.92 -2.96
N HIS A 75 -17.25 -5.91 -2.06
CA HIS A 75 -16.41 -7.12 -2.09
C HIS A 75 -14.90 -6.98 -1.77
N GLY A 76 -14.52 -7.23 -0.51
CA GLY A 76 -13.11 -7.43 -0.13
C GLY A 76 -12.84 -7.70 1.35
N ALA A 77 -11.57 -8.00 1.68
CA ALA A 77 -11.09 -7.96 3.06
C ALA A 77 -10.94 -6.49 3.48
N GLU A 78 -11.63 -6.10 4.55
CA GLU A 78 -11.67 -4.73 5.06
C GLU A 78 -10.98 -4.67 6.42
N PHE A 79 -10.30 -3.55 6.68
CA PHE A 79 -9.79 -3.22 8.01
C PHE A 79 -10.48 -1.94 8.49
N ARG A 80 -11.02 -1.94 9.71
CA ARG A 80 -11.94 -0.90 10.20
C ARG A 80 -11.38 -0.22 11.43
N VAL A 81 -11.43 1.11 11.44
CA VAL A 81 -11.06 1.96 12.58
C VAL A 81 -12.29 2.78 12.95
N GLU A 82 -13.10 2.25 13.88
CA GLU A 82 -14.44 2.79 14.18
C GLU A 82 -14.54 3.42 15.57
N HIS A 83 -13.81 2.91 16.56
CA HIS A 83 -13.87 3.41 17.94
C HIS A 83 -13.27 4.82 18.03
N SER A 84 -13.91 5.71 18.80
CA SER A 84 -13.50 7.13 18.90
C SER A 84 -12.07 7.32 19.39
N ALA A 85 -11.65 6.54 20.38
CA ALA A 85 -10.27 6.54 20.85
C ALA A 85 -9.29 6.08 19.77
N ALA A 86 -9.67 5.07 18.97
CA ALA A 86 -8.84 4.50 17.92
C ALA A 86 -8.68 5.46 16.73
N PHE A 87 -9.77 6.00 16.17
CA PHE A 87 -9.66 6.91 15.04
C PHE A 87 -9.02 8.25 15.45
N GLY A 88 -9.24 8.71 16.70
CA GLY A 88 -8.57 9.89 17.25
C GLY A 88 -7.05 9.70 17.39
N ALA A 89 -6.59 8.58 17.95
CA ALA A 89 -5.17 8.25 18.04
C ALA A 89 -4.51 8.09 16.65
N ALA A 90 -5.29 7.63 15.68
CA ALA A 90 -4.85 7.45 14.32
C ALA A 90 -4.86 8.75 13.48
N GLY A 91 -5.21 9.89 14.09
CA GLY A 91 -5.20 11.20 13.42
C GLY A 91 -6.36 11.38 12.42
N LEU A 92 -7.39 10.55 12.52
CA LEU A 92 -8.55 10.58 11.65
C LEU A 92 -9.64 11.50 12.24
N SER A 93 -10.39 12.18 11.38
CA SER A 93 -11.53 13.01 11.81
C SER A 93 -12.84 12.23 11.97
N GLN A 94 -12.89 10.99 11.47
CA GLN A 94 -14.09 10.16 11.44
C GLN A 94 -13.73 8.67 11.33
N PRO A 95 -14.67 7.77 11.67
CA PRO A 95 -14.53 6.33 11.40
C PRO A 95 -14.15 6.04 9.95
N THR A 96 -13.12 5.21 9.75
CA THR A 96 -12.52 4.95 8.44
C THR A 96 -12.34 3.45 8.19
N VAL A 97 -12.65 3.01 6.98
CA VAL A 97 -12.45 1.64 6.48
C VAL A 97 -11.35 1.63 5.45
N TYR A 98 -10.45 0.67 5.55
CA TYR A 98 -9.33 0.46 4.64
C TYR A 98 -9.57 -0.77 3.76
N ASN A 99 -9.46 -0.58 2.45
CA ASN A 99 -9.62 -1.64 1.48
C ASN A 99 -8.30 -2.40 1.25
N LEU A 100 -8.22 -3.64 1.71
CA LEU A 100 -7.01 -4.46 1.58
C LEU A 100 -6.89 -5.20 0.23
N ARG A 101 -7.87 -5.07 -0.68
CA ARG A 101 -7.75 -5.54 -2.07
C ARG A 101 -7.08 -4.51 -2.98
N GLY A 102 -7.19 -3.22 -2.67
CA GLY A 102 -6.64 -2.11 -3.45
C GLY A 102 -5.28 -1.62 -2.94
N LEU A 103 -4.41 -2.52 -2.51
CA LEU A 103 -3.10 -2.15 -1.98
C LEU A 103 -2.20 -1.56 -3.08
N VAL A 104 -1.47 -0.50 -2.74
CA VAL A 104 -0.49 0.12 -3.63
C VAL A 104 0.88 0.09 -2.98
N ILE A 105 1.90 -0.25 -3.77
CA ILE A 105 3.30 -0.23 -3.31
C ILE A 105 3.95 1.03 -3.86
N VAL A 106 4.48 1.86 -2.97
CA VAL A 106 5.15 3.11 -3.34
C VAL A 106 6.53 3.19 -2.70
N SER A 107 7.47 3.85 -3.37
CA SER A 107 8.76 4.20 -2.74
C SER A 107 8.50 5.17 -1.59
N VAL A 108 9.24 5.08 -0.49
CA VAL A 108 9.14 6.05 0.61
C VAL A 108 9.50 7.49 0.18
N ASN A 109 10.18 7.64 -0.96
CA ASN A 109 10.53 8.94 -1.55
C ASN A 109 9.52 9.41 -2.61
N HIS A 110 8.34 8.80 -2.69
CA HIS A 110 7.33 9.16 -3.68
C HIS A 110 6.77 10.57 -3.45
N GLU A 111 6.58 11.36 -4.51
CA GLU A 111 6.12 12.75 -4.42
C GLU A 111 4.68 12.90 -3.89
N GLY A 112 3.89 11.84 -3.98
CA GLY A 112 2.52 11.80 -3.47
C GLY A 112 2.39 11.85 -1.94
N PHE A 113 3.48 11.67 -1.17
CA PHE A 113 3.41 11.91 0.28
C PHE A 113 3.25 13.40 0.53
N ALA A 114 2.19 13.78 1.25
CA ALA A 114 1.86 15.17 1.54
C ALA A 114 2.29 15.52 2.98
N PRO A 115 3.44 16.18 3.20
CA PRO A 115 3.90 16.49 4.54
C PRO A 115 3.05 17.60 5.17
N ASN A 116 2.68 17.41 6.43
CA ASN A 116 1.98 18.41 7.21
C ASN A 116 2.94 19.55 7.66
N LYS A 117 2.46 20.44 8.54
CA LYS A 117 3.25 21.56 9.09
C LYS A 117 4.52 21.12 9.84
N ASP A 118 4.54 19.90 10.35
CA ASP A 118 5.68 19.30 11.06
C ASP A 118 6.64 18.58 10.09
N GLY A 119 6.40 18.68 8.78
CA GLY A 119 7.24 18.11 7.74
C GLY A 119 7.11 16.59 7.61
N THR A 120 6.08 15.97 8.20
CA THR A 120 5.81 14.53 8.11
C THR A 120 4.45 14.29 7.45
N PRO A 121 4.30 13.27 6.59
CA PRO A 121 2.99 12.88 6.07
C PRO A 121 2.16 12.09 7.10
N VAL A 122 2.76 11.72 8.24
CA VAL A 122 2.07 10.92 9.26
C VAL A 122 0.97 11.74 9.93
N LEU A 123 -0.26 11.26 9.82
CA LEU A 123 -1.45 11.80 10.48
C LEU A 123 -1.58 11.26 11.91
N GLY A 124 -1.22 10.00 12.10
CA GLY A 124 -1.27 9.32 13.38
C GLY A 124 -0.92 7.84 13.24
N ARG A 125 -1.18 7.05 14.28
CA ARG A 125 -0.85 5.63 14.31
C ARG A 125 -1.98 4.81 14.93
N LEU A 126 -2.20 3.62 14.38
CA LEU A 126 -3.07 2.62 15.02
C LEU A 126 -2.50 2.21 16.38
N VAL A 127 -3.38 2.03 17.34
CA VAL A 127 -3.04 1.61 18.70
C VAL A 127 -3.96 0.46 19.13
N GLY A 128 -3.56 -0.28 20.18
CA GLY A 128 -4.41 -1.30 20.79
C GLY A 128 -4.82 -2.42 19.82
N ASP A 129 -6.10 -2.78 19.86
CA ASP A 129 -6.65 -3.94 19.14
C ASP A 129 -6.55 -3.77 17.62
N GLU A 130 -6.71 -2.55 17.11
CA GLU A 130 -6.58 -2.23 15.69
C GLU A 130 -5.17 -2.58 15.18
N LEU A 131 -4.12 -2.23 15.94
CA LEU A 131 -2.74 -2.57 15.57
C LEU A 131 -2.51 -4.09 15.58
N VAL A 132 -3.00 -4.79 16.61
CA VAL A 132 -2.90 -6.25 16.72
C VAL A 132 -3.63 -6.96 15.57
N GLN A 133 -4.79 -6.45 15.18
CA GLN A 133 -5.55 -6.97 14.04
C GLN A 133 -4.79 -6.76 12.72
N LEU A 134 -4.18 -5.58 12.52
CA LEU A 134 -3.36 -5.32 11.35
C LEU A 134 -2.17 -6.28 11.27
N GLU A 135 -1.47 -6.53 12.37
CA GLU A 135 -0.34 -7.47 12.40
C GLU A 135 -0.76 -8.90 12.02
N ARG A 136 -1.93 -9.37 12.50
CA ARG A 136 -2.49 -10.67 12.09
C ARG A 136 -2.80 -10.72 10.60
N LEU A 137 -3.38 -9.64 10.06
CA LEU A 137 -3.68 -9.53 8.63
C LEU A 137 -2.40 -9.51 7.79
N ARG A 138 -1.39 -8.75 8.22
CA ARG A 138 -0.07 -8.70 7.61
C ARG A 138 0.58 -10.08 7.56
N ALA A 139 0.61 -10.80 8.68
CA ALA A 139 1.12 -12.17 8.74
C ALA A 139 0.40 -13.11 7.77
N ARG A 140 -0.93 -13.01 7.69
CA ARG A 140 -1.75 -13.78 6.75
C ARG A 140 -1.44 -13.44 5.28
N ILE A 141 -1.27 -12.16 4.95
CA ILE A 141 -0.91 -11.71 3.60
C ILE A 141 0.47 -12.28 3.21
N HIS A 142 1.45 -12.22 4.12
CA HIS A 142 2.77 -12.80 3.87
C HIS A 142 2.71 -14.32 3.65
N ALA A 143 1.98 -15.06 4.50
CA ALA A 143 1.84 -16.51 4.35
C ALA A 143 1.27 -16.89 2.96
N ILE A 144 0.18 -16.23 2.55
CA ILE A 144 -0.43 -16.44 1.22
C ILE A 144 0.56 -16.11 0.09
N ASN A 145 1.35 -15.04 0.24
CA ASN A 145 2.32 -14.64 -0.77
C ASN A 145 3.49 -15.62 -0.89
N VAL A 146 3.95 -16.19 0.22
CA VAL A 146 4.99 -17.25 0.23
C VAL A 146 4.48 -18.50 -0.47
N GLU A 147 3.30 -19.01 -0.09
CA GLU A 147 2.69 -20.19 -0.72
C GLU A 147 2.53 -20.02 -2.24
N ARG A 148 2.10 -18.83 -2.69
CA ARG A 148 1.96 -18.52 -4.12
C ARG A 148 3.30 -18.44 -4.83
N ALA A 149 4.34 -17.90 -4.18
CA ALA A 149 5.68 -17.84 -4.76
C ALA A 149 6.27 -19.24 -4.95
N GLU A 150 6.08 -20.11 -3.95
CA GLU A 150 6.51 -21.51 -4.00
C GLU A 150 5.79 -22.30 -5.09
N GLY A 151 4.45 -22.21 -5.14
CA GLY A 151 3.66 -22.87 -6.18
C GLY A 151 4.05 -22.45 -7.61
N ARG A 152 4.41 -21.18 -7.81
CA ARG A 152 4.96 -20.69 -9.10
C ARG A 152 6.33 -21.28 -9.41
N ALA A 153 7.23 -21.32 -8.42
CA ALA A 153 8.57 -21.88 -8.60
C ALA A 153 8.48 -23.36 -9.01
N ASP A 154 7.58 -24.13 -8.42
CA ASP A 154 7.40 -25.54 -8.74
C ASP A 154 6.79 -25.77 -10.12
N LEU A 155 5.82 -24.93 -10.51
CA LEU A 155 5.28 -24.95 -11.87
C LEU A 155 6.35 -24.63 -12.92
N LEU A 156 7.20 -23.63 -12.68
CA LEU A 156 8.32 -23.28 -13.55
C LEU A 156 9.35 -24.41 -13.63
N LYS A 157 9.69 -25.05 -12.51
CA LYS A 157 10.59 -26.22 -12.49
C LYS A 157 10.01 -27.38 -13.31
N LEU A 158 8.71 -27.68 -13.14
CA LEU A 158 8.04 -28.75 -13.87
C LEU A 158 8.02 -28.47 -15.38
N GLN A 159 7.71 -27.24 -15.78
CA GLN A 159 7.78 -26.81 -17.18
C GLN A 159 9.19 -26.95 -17.77
N ALA A 160 10.23 -26.53 -17.03
CA ALA A 160 11.62 -26.68 -17.46
C ALA A 160 12.03 -28.15 -17.62
N LEU A 161 11.57 -29.03 -16.73
CA LEU A 161 11.80 -30.48 -16.83
C LEU A 161 11.11 -31.09 -18.06
N LEU A 162 9.86 -30.71 -18.31
CA LEU A 162 9.10 -31.16 -19.50
C LEU A 162 9.74 -30.66 -20.80
N ALA A 163 10.21 -29.41 -20.84
CA ALA A 163 10.92 -28.85 -21.99
C ALA A 163 12.24 -29.60 -22.28
N LYS A 164 13.02 -29.93 -21.24
CA LYS A 164 14.25 -30.74 -21.36
C LYS A 164 13.97 -32.15 -21.91
N ARG A 165 12.84 -32.77 -21.53
CA ARG A 165 12.47 -34.12 -21.96
C ARG A 165 11.95 -34.18 -23.41
N SER A 166 11.46 -33.06 -23.95
CA SER A 166 10.85 -32.95 -25.28
C SER A 166 11.85 -32.73 -26.42
N GLY A 167 13.09 -32.32 -26.15
CA GLY A 167 14.14 -32.15 -27.17
C GLY A 167 13.87 -31.09 -28.25
N ARG A 168 12.78 -30.30 -28.15
CA ARG A 168 12.42 -29.25 -29.10
C ARG A 168 13.06 -27.90 -28.73
N GLN A 169 13.77 -27.28 -29.68
CA GLN A 169 14.19 -25.88 -29.59
C GLN A 169 12.97 -24.96 -29.39
N MET A 170 13.02 -24.12 -28.37
CA MET A 170 11.96 -23.18 -28.00
C MET A 170 11.98 -21.93 -28.89
N SER A 171 11.42 -22.01 -30.10
CA SER A 171 11.06 -20.83 -30.88
C SER A 171 9.54 -20.69 -30.90
N GLY A 172 9.00 -19.70 -30.17
CA GLY A 172 7.60 -19.27 -30.31
C GLY A 172 6.67 -19.46 -29.09
N MET A 173 7.18 -19.61 -27.86
CA MET A 173 6.29 -19.67 -26.69
C MET A 173 5.89 -18.26 -26.24
N ILE A 174 4.61 -17.92 -26.41
CA ILE A 174 3.99 -16.71 -25.86
C ILE A 174 3.85 -16.91 -24.35
N ILE A 175 4.61 -16.14 -23.58
CA ILE A 175 4.50 -16.06 -22.12
C ILE A 175 3.31 -15.12 -21.83
N PRO A 176 2.20 -15.57 -21.24
CA PRO A 176 1.12 -14.66 -20.86
C PRO A 176 1.63 -13.68 -19.79
N ALA A 177 1.38 -12.39 -20.05
CA ALA A 177 1.72 -11.28 -19.17
C ALA A 177 0.89 -11.32 -17.87
N PRO A 178 1.34 -10.63 -16.80
CA PRO A 178 0.78 -10.78 -15.47
C PRO A 178 -0.56 -10.04 -15.33
N ILE A 179 -1.37 -10.48 -14.36
CA ILE A 179 -2.57 -9.81 -13.83
C ILE A 179 -3.84 -9.99 -14.68
N ALA A 180 -4.59 -11.03 -14.33
CA ALA A 180 -6.00 -10.84 -13.99
C ALA A 180 -6.23 -11.61 -12.69
N ILE A 181 -6.69 -10.92 -11.65
CA ILE A 181 -7.37 -11.60 -10.54
C ILE A 181 -8.57 -12.28 -11.18
N PRO A 182 -8.71 -13.61 -11.17
CA PRO A 182 -10.00 -14.20 -11.47
C PRO A 182 -10.92 -13.77 -10.32
N THR A 183 -11.96 -13.01 -10.65
CA THR A 183 -13.12 -12.85 -9.77
C THR A 183 -13.54 -14.26 -9.34
N PRO A 184 -13.78 -14.54 -8.04
CA PRO A 184 -14.42 -15.80 -7.70
C PRO A 184 -15.75 -15.88 -8.46
N ASP A 185 -15.97 -17.01 -9.12
CA ASP A 185 -17.21 -17.31 -9.82
C ASP A 185 -18.41 -17.04 -8.89
N PRO A 186 -19.38 -16.21 -9.28
CA PRO A 186 -20.64 -16.11 -8.56
C PRO A 186 -21.52 -17.29 -8.98
N GLN A 187 -21.26 -18.47 -8.42
CA GLN A 187 -22.10 -19.64 -8.66
C GLN A 187 -22.20 -20.48 -7.38
N GLN A 188 -23.28 -20.30 -6.61
CA GLN A 188 -24.36 -21.28 -6.38
C GLN A 188 -25.18 -20.94 -5.12
#